data_AF-A0ABD6B7I5-F1
#
_entry.id   AF-A0ABD6B7I5-F1
#
_cell.length_a   1.000
_cell.length_b   1.000
_cell.length_c   1.000
_cell.angle_alpha   90.00
_cell.angle_beta   90.00
_cell.angle_gamma   90.00
#
_symmetry.space_group_name_H-M   'P 1'
#
loop_
_entity.id
_entity.type
_entity.pdbx_description
1 polymer ?
#
loop_
_entity_poly.entity_id
_entity_poly.type
_entity_poly.pdbx_seq_one_letter_code
_entity_poly.pdbx_strand_id
1 'polypeptide(L)'
;MVHLPDAVVGDAQTSLFAWNRLEELVDVGNRMAGQTGEAAGAEIIREAFEDAGLRNPHIEEFEIPGWWRGSSSLTVESPNERVHEGSHQVVALPGTPAGEATAPIVDVGDGTYEEFEAKSAELDGAIAMATSDTPESADRWLHRMEKYVNAADHGAVAFVFRNHIEGALPPTGEVGYNNRPGPIPAVGVSKE
;
A
#
# COMPACT_ATOMS: atom_id res chain seq x y z
N MET A 1 -32.16 -23.93 -4.78
CA MET A 1 -31.23 -23.31 -5.74
C MET A 1 -31.95 -22.09 -6.30
N VAL A 2 -31.45 -20.88 -6.08
CA VAL A 2 -32.09 -19.67 -6.63
C VAL A 2 -31.75 -19.61 -8.11
N HIS A 3 -32.76 -19.61 -8.96
CA HIS A 3 -32.60 -19.45 -10.41
C HIS A 3 -32.92 -18.00 -10.75
N LEU A 4 -31.93 -17.27 -11.27
CA LEU A 4 -32.13 -15.92 -11.76
C LEU A 4 -32.81 -15.98 -13.14
N PRO A 5 -33.71 -15.05 -13.48
CA PRO A 5 -34.28 -14.99 -14.81
C PRO A 5 -33.18 -14.78 -15.88
N ASP A 6 -33.32 -15.42 -17.05
CA ASP A 6 -32.37 -15.28 -18.17
C ASP A 6 -32.14 -13.82 -18.57
N ALA A 7 -33.17 -12.98 -18.48
CA ALA A 7 -33.07 -11.55 -18.77
C ALA A 7 -32.12 -10.82 -17.80
N VAL A 8 -32.07 -11.21 -16.53
CA VAL A 8 -31.14 -10.63 -15.53
C VAL A 8 -29.72 -11.03 -15.84
N VAL A 9 -29.50 -12.31 -16.20
CA VAL A 9 -28.17 -12.79 -16.59
C VAL A 9 -27.72 -12.14 -17.89
N GLY A 10 -28.61 -12.01 -18.87
CA GLY A 10 -28.35 -11.33 -20.13
C GLY A 10 -27.98 -9.86 -19.92
N ASP A 11 -28.77 -9.13 -19.14
CA ASP A 11 -28.49 -7.73 -18.82
C ASP A 11 -27.14 -7.57 -18.11
N ALA A 12 -26.82 -8.40 -17.12
CA ALA A 12 -25.53 -8.36 -16.43
C ALA A 12 -24.32 -8.61 -17.37
N GLN A 13 -24.51 -9.33 -18.47
CA GLN A 13 -23.46 -9.60 -19.46
C GLN A 13 -23.36 -8.52 -20.55
N THR A 14 -24.46 -7.82 -20.86
CA THR A 14 -24.51 -6.86 -21.97
C THR A 14 -24.56 -5.40 -21.55
N SER A 15 -24.92 -5.12 -20.31
CA SER A 15 -25.04 -3.77 -19.78
C SER A 15 -23.66 -3.13 -19.59
N LEU A 16 -23.53 -1.87 -20.02
CA LEU A 16 -22.35 -1.05 -19.77
C LEU A 16 -22.42 -0.29 -18.45
N PHE A 17 -23.50 -0.46 -17.67
CA PHE A 17 -23.74 0.31 -16.46
C PHE A 17 -22.54 0.26 -15.50
N ALA A 18 -22.11 -0.94 -15.11
CA ALA A 18 -20.99 -1.10 -14.18
C ALA A 18 -19.64 -0.65 -14.78
N TRP A 19 -19.47 -0.83 -16.10
CA TRP A 19 -18.26 -0.43 -16.80
C TRP A 19 -18.12 1.09 -16.83
N ASN A 20 -19.17 1.82 -17.19
CA ASN A 20 -19.17 3.28 -17.20
C ASN A 20 -18.92 3.85 -15.80
N ARG A 21 -19.53 3.27 -14.75
CA ARG A 21 -19.26 3.69 -13.36
C ARG A 21 -17.82 3.40 -12.94
N LEU A 22 -17.24 2.30 -13.40
CA LEU A 22 -15.82 2.01 -13.17
C LEU A 22 -14.92 3.04 -13.86
N GLU A 23 -15.20 3.42 -15.10
CA GLU A 23 -14.46 4.46 -15.82
C GLU A 23 -14.51 5.81 -15.06
N GLU A 24 -15.70 6.25 -14.67
CA GLU A 24 -15.89 7.47 -13.87
C GLU A 24 -15.10 7.43 -12.56
N LEU A 25 -15.15 6.30 -11.84
CA LEU A 25 -14.37 6.12 -10.63
C LEU A 25 -12.88 6.21 -10.92
N VAL A 26 -12.38 5.54 -11.96
CA VAL A 26 -10.96 5.56 -12.34
C VAL A 26 -10.51 6.98 -12.70
N ASP A 27 -11.32 7.76 -13.42
CA ASP A 27 -11.04 9.14 -13.83
C ASP A 27 -10.90 10.12 -12.65
N VAL A 28 -11.49 9.82 -11.48
CA VAL A 28 -11.23 10.58 -10.24
C VAL A 28 -9.75 10.52 -9.83
N GLY A 29 -9.03 9.45 -10.21
CA GLY A 29 -7.64 9.24 -9.84
C GLY A 29 -7.49 8.77 -8.39
N ASN A 30 -6.75 9.51 -7.56
CA ASN A 30 -6.48 9.11 -6.18
C ASN A 30 -7.76 9.18 -5.31
N ARG A 31 -8.20 8.03 -4.80
CA ARG A 31 -9.37 7.89 -3.92
C ARG A 31 -9.00 7.32 -2.53
N MET A 32 -7.83 7.70 -2.01
CA MET A 32 -7.42 7.35 -0.64
C MET A 32 -8.43 7.86 0.39
N ALA A 33 -8.68 7.07 1.43
CA ALA A 33 -9.64 7.38 2.48
C ALA A 33 -9.34 8.73 3.17
N GLY A 34 -10.39 9.50 3.41
CA GLY A 34 -10.36 10.84 4.01
C GLY A 34 -9.97 11.96 3.03
N GLN A 35 -9.70 11.66 1.76
CA GLN A 35 -9.29 12.65 0.76
C GLN A 35 -10.46 13.05 -0.17
N THR A 36 -10.28 14.16 -0.89
CA THR A 36 -11.31 14.71 -1.79
C THR A 36 -11.76 13.71 -2.87
N GLY A 37 -10.87 12.83 -3.32
CA GLY A 37 -11.21 11.81 -4.31
C GLY A 37 -12.09 10.68 -3.75
N GLU A 38 -11.97 10.33 -2.46
CA GLU A 38 -12.92 9.40 -1.83
C GLU A 38 -14.34 10.00 -1.84
N ALA A 39 -14.48 11.27 -1.43
CA ALA A 39 -15.76 11.97 -1.44
C ALA A 39 -16.36 12.06 -2.85
N ALA A 40 -15.54 12.36 -3.87
CA ALA A 40 -15.99 12.36 -5.27
C ALA A 40 -16.43 10.95 -5.73
N GLY A 41 -15.71 9.90 -5.33
CA GLY A 41 -16.09 8.52 -5.61
C GLY A 41 -17.40 8.10 -4.93
N ALA A 42 -17.63 8.55 -3.69
CA ALA A 42 -18.87 8.30 -2.97
C ALA A 42 -20.09 8.91 -3.69
N GLU A 43 -19.93 10.11 -4.27
CA GLU A 43 -20.99 10.74 -5.08
C GLU A 43 -21.31 9.93 -6.33
N ILE A 44 -20.30 9.46 -7.07
CA ILE A 44 -20.49 8.60 -8.26
C ILE A 44 -21.28 7.34 -7.90
N ILE A 45 -20.96 6.70 -6.77
CA ILE A 45 -21.69 5.51 -6.31
C ILE A 45 -23.12 5.86 -5.87
N ARG A 46 -23.32 7.01 -5.20
CA ARG A 46 -24.66 7.47 -4.80
C ARG A 46 -25.54 7.68 -6.03
N GLU A 47 -25.03 8.39 -7.04
CA GLU A 47 -25.72 8.60 -8.32
C GLU A 47 -26.01 7.27 -9.03
N ALA A 48 -25.06 6.33 -9.04
CA ALA A 48 -25.30 4.99 -9.60
C ALA A 48 -26.44 4.26 -8.87
N PHE A 49 -26.54 4.37 -7.55
CA PHE A 49 -27.66 3.81 -6.80
C PHE A 49 -28.99 4.51 -7.08
N GLU A 50 -28.99 5.83 -7.28
CA GLU A 50 -30.17 6.60 -7.70
C GLU A 50 -30.65 6.11 -9.08
N ASP A 51 -29.76 6.01 -10.06
CA ASP A 51 -30.05 5.55 -11.41
C ASP A 51 -30.58 4.11 -11.46
N ALA A 52 -30.07 3.25 -10.57
CA ALA A 52 -30.53 1.88 -10.42
C ALA A 52 -31.89 1.78 -9.68
N GLY A 53 -32.47 2.90 -9.24
CA GLY A 53 -33.78 2.96 -8.60
C GLY A 53 -33.80 2.48 -7.15
N LEU A 54 -32.67 2.56 -6.43
CA LEU A 54 -32.63 2.24 -5.01
C LEU A 54 -33.44 3.27 -4.20
N ARG A 55 -34.02 2.82 -3.09
CA ARG A 55 -35.04 3.60 -2.36
C ARG A 55 -34.50 4.77 -1.53
N ASN A 56 -33.26 4.70 -1.06
CA ASN A 56 -32.67 5.71 -0.15
C ASN A 56 -31.13 5.80 -0.28
N PRO A 57 -30.59 6.05 -1.48
CA PRO A 57 -29.16 6.32 -1.63
C PRO A 57 -28.80 7.62 -0.91
N HIS A 58 -27.81 7.56 -0.03
CA HIS A 58 -27.28 8.71 0.70
C HIS A 58 -25.84 8.44 1.11
N ILE A 59 -25.10 9.50 1.40
CA ILE A 59 -23.74 9.45 1.94
C ILE A 59 -23.84 9.59 3.46
N GLU A 60 -23.23 8.66 4.19
CA GLU A 60 -23.10 8.71 5.64
C GLU A 60 -21.64 9.01 5.99
N GLU A 61 -21.43 10.07 6.78
CA GLU A 61 -20.10 10.52 7.17
C GLU A 61 -19.69 9.90 8.51
N PHE A 62 -18.41 9.54 8.62
CA PHE A 62 -17.80 9.08 9.87
C PHE A 62 -16.34 9.51 9.94
N GLU A 63 -15.81 9.59 11.16
CA GLU A 63 -14.42 10.02 11.39
C GLU A 63 -13.44 8.86 11.22
N ILE A 64 -12.29 9.15 10.61
CA ILE A 64 -11.16 8.23 10.49
C ILE A 64 -9.84 8.93 10.83
N PRO A 65 -8.81 8.20 11.27
CA PRO A 65 -7.44 8.72 11.25
C PRO A 65 -7.03 9.01 9.81
N GLY A 66 -6.83 10.29 9.49
CA GLY A 66 -6.42 10.70 8.16
C GLY A 66 -4.90 10.63 7.96
N TRP A 67 -4.48 10.21 6.77
CA TRP A 67 -3.07 10.17 6.39
C TRP A 67 -2.89 10.70 4.96
N TRP A 68 -1.95 11.63 4.79
CA TRP A 68 -1.61 12.23 3.49
C TRP A 68 -0.17 11.92 3.14
N ARG A 69 0.01 11.38 1.94
CA ARG A 69 1.33 11.12 1.38
C ARG A 69 2.04 12.43 1.09
N GLY A 70 3.18 12.65 1.75
CA GLY A 70 4.12 13.72 1.42
C GLY A 70 5.07 13.33 0.29
N SER A 71 6.21 14.00 0.23
CA SER A 71 7.34 13.59 -0.61
C SER A 71 8.06 12.39 -0.01
N SER A 72 8.71 11.60 -0.87
CA SER A 72 9.61 10.52 -0.49
C SER A 72 10.83 10.53 -1.39
N SER A 73 12.00 10.32 -0.80
CA SER A 73 13.26 10.17 -1.51
C SER A 73 14.07 9.03 -0.89
N LEU A 74 14.98 8.47 -1.67
CA LEU A 74 15.97 7.51 -1.22
C LEU A 74 17.30 7.82 -1.89
N THR A 75 18.36 7.95 -1.08
CA THR A 75 19.72 8.22 -1.57
C THR A 75 20.62 7.05 -1.22
N VAL A 76 21.26 6.46 -2.23
CA VAL A 76 22.33 5.47 -2.07
C VAL A 76 23.65 6.19 -2.25
N GLU A 77 24.41 6.39 -1.17
CA GLU A 77 25.65 7.21 -1.19
C GLU A 77 26.85 6.47 -1.80
N SER A 78 26.94 5.15 -1.61
CA SER A 78 28.12 4.35 -1.98
C SER A 78 27.76 3.18 -2.91
N PRO A 79 28.65 2.79 -3.85
CA PRO A 79 29.96 3.38 -4.16
C PRO A 79 29.88 4.69 -4.97
N ASN A 80 28.70 5.04 -5.50
CA ASN A 80 28.42 6.32 -6.14
C ASN A 80 27.05 6.80 -5.68
N GLU A 81 26.92 8.10 -5.48
CA GLU A 81 25.66 8.73 -5.12
C GLU A 81 24.60 8.49 -6.20
N ARG A 82 23.44 7.99 -5.78
CA ARG A 82 22.24 7.87 -6.60
C ARG A 82 21.05 8.35 -5.79
N VAL A 83 20.30 9.28 -6.34
CA VAL A 83 19.12 9.87 -5.71
C VAL A 83 17.88 9.40 -6.46
N HIS A 84 16.91 8.88 -5.72
CA HIS A 84 15.63 8.40 -6.22
C HIS A 84 14.51 9.25 -5.61
N GLU A 85 13.72 9.89 -6.46
CA GLU A 85 12.61 10.79 -6.06
C GLU A 85 11.36 10.60 -6.93
N GLY A 86 11.47 9.83 -8.01
CA GLY A 86 10.34 9.54 -8.89
C GLY A 86 9.34 8.63 -8.18
N SER A 87 8.05 8.90 -8.36
CA SER A 87 6.97 8.06 -7.79
C SER A 87 6.97 6.62 -8.28
N HIS A 88 7.62 6.35 -9.42
CA HIS A 88 7.84 5.01 -9.98
C HIS A 88 9.09 4.32 -9.38
N GLN A 89 9.86 5.01 -8.55
CA GLN A 89 11.10 4.52 -7.93
C GLN A 89 10.90 4.33 -6.42
N VAL A 90 10.33 5.33 -5.77
CA VAL A 90 10.15 5.37 -4.32
C VAL A 90 8.82 6.01 -3.97
N VAL A 91 8.13 5.40 -3.00
CA VAL A 91 6.88 5.93 -2.46
C VAL A 91 6.85 5.71 -0.95
N ALA A 92 6.41 6.69 -0.16
CA ALA A 92 6.15 6.46 1.25
C ALA A 92 5.20 5.26 1.45
N LEU A 93 5.22 4.56 2.58
CA LEU A 93 4.15 3.60 2.89
C LEU A 93 3.04 4.30 3.68
N PRO A 94 1.75 4.10 3.35
CA PRO A 94 0.65 4.61 4.18
C PRO A 94 0.87 4.26 5.66
N GLY A 95 0.63 5.22 6.54
CA GLY A 95 0.88 5.07 7.98
C GLY A 95 2.35 5.16 8.41
N THR A 96 3.30 5.43 7.50
CA THR A 96 4.66 5.81 7.92
C THR A 96 4.64 7.15 8.65
N PRO A 97 5.46 7.33 9.71
CA PRO A 97 5.73 8.66 10.25
C PRO A 97 6.56 9.47 9.23
N ALA A 98 6.50 10.79 9.35
CA ALA A 98 7.48 11.66 8.71
C ALA A 98 8.83 11.51 9.43
N GLY A 99 9.92 11.49 8.67
CA GLY A 99 11.26 11.39 9.22
C GLY A 99 12.29 11.09 8.15
N GLU A 100 13.55 11.19 8.56
CA GLU A 100 14.73 10.90 7.76
C GLU A 100 15.63 9.98 8.58
N ALA A 101 16.24 9.01 7.92
CA ALA A 101 17.19 8.10 8.53
C ALA A 101 18.33 7.82 7.55
N THR A 102 19.56 7.85 8.07
CA THR A 102 20.77 7.52 7.32
C THR A 102 21.54 6.47 8.11
N ALA A 103 21.62 5.27 7.57
CA ALA A 103 22.35 4.15 8.17
C ALA A 103 22.70 3.10 7.11
N PRO A 104 23.56 2.11 7.44
CA PRO A 104 23.77 0.96 6.56
C PRO A 104 22.45 0.23 6.27
N ILE A 105 22.33 -0.31 5.06
CA ILE A 105 21.18 -1.14 4.66
C ILE A 105 21.47 -2.61 4.97
N VAL A 106 20.52 -3.28 5.61
CA VAL A 106 20.54 -4.72 5.87
C VAL A 106 19.39 -5.35 5.09
N ASP A 107 19.73 -6.06 4.02
CA ASP A 107 18.79 -6.83 3.23
C ASP A 107 18.39 -8.09 4.02
N VAL A 108 17.14 -8.25 4.44
CA VAL A 108 16.63 -9.42 5.15
C VAL A 108 15.87 -10.38 4.22
N GLY A 109 16.14 -10.32 2.92
CA GLY A 109 15.55 -11.24 1.95
C GLY A 109 14.03 -11.16 1.92
N ASP A 110 13.37 -12.30 2.07
CA ASP A 110 11.91 -12.36 2.11
C ASP A 110 11.32 -11.85 3.44
N GLY A 111 12.14 -11.48 4.41
CA GLY A 111 11.70 -10.96 5.69
C GLY A 111 10.94 -12.00 6.52
N THR A 112 11.32 -13.27 6.39
CA THR A 112 10.93 -14.33 7.33
C THR A 112 11.49 -14.05 8.71
N TYR A 113 10.90 -14.62 9.76
CA TYR A 113 11.45 -14.47 11.12
C TYR A 113 12.88 -15.01 11.19
N GLU A 114 13.15 -16.13 10.51
CA GLU A 114 14.47 -16.75 10.46
C GLU A 114 15.51 -15.84 9.80
N GLU A 115 15.17 -15.12 8.73
CA GLU A 115 16.06 -14.17 8.07
C GLU A 115 16.33 -12.92 8.92
N PHE A 116 15.31 -12.43 9.64
CA PHE A 116 15.48 -11.34 10.61
C PHE A 116 16.40 -11.77 11.76
N GLU A 117 16.15 -12.94 12.36
CA GLU A 117 16.97 -13.48 13.44
C GLU A 117 18.42 -13.73 13.00
N ALA A 118 18.61 -14.25 11.79
CA ALA A 118 19.95 -14.47 11.22
C ALA A 118 20.77 -13.18 11.07
N LYS A 119 20.09 -12.02 10.95
CA LYS A 119 20.71 -10.69 10.80
C LYS A 119 20.50 -9.78 12.01
N SER A 120 20.00 -10.33 13.13
CA SER A 120 19.63 -9.57 14.33
C SER A 120 20.76 -8.69 14.85
N ALA A 121 22.00 -9.19 14.82
CA ALA A 121 23.19 -8.46 15.26
C ALA A 121 23.55 -7.23 14.40
N GLU A 122 23.01 -7.12 13.18
CA GLU A 122 23.30 -6.04 12.23
C GLU A 122 22.15 -5.03 12.13
N LEU A 123 20.96 -5.35 12.65
CA LEU A 123 19.73 -4.58 12.43
C LEU A 123 19.58 -3.37 13.36
N ASP A 124 20.13 -3.42 14.57
CA ASP A 124 20.05 -2.31 15.53
C ASP A 124 20.75 -1.06 14.97
N GLY A 125 19.97 -0.01 14.74
CA GLY A 125 20.47 1.22 14.12
C GLY A 125 20.55 1.20 12.60
N ALA A 126 20.17 0.11 11.91
CA ALA A 126 20.27 -0.04 10.46
C ALA A 126 18.96 0.28 9.72
N ILE A 127 19.02 0.38 8.39
CA ILE A 127 17.84 0.40 7.52
C ILE A 127 17.56 -1.04 7.10
N ALA A 128 16.45 -1.61 7.53
CA ALA A 128 16.05 -2.95 7.12
C ALA A 128 15.40 -2.91 5.73
N MET A 129 15.80 -3.79 4.83
CA MET A 129 15.16 -3.96 3.52
C MET A 129 14.61 -5.37 3.37
N ALA A 130 13.34 -5.49 3.03
CA ALA A 130 12.70 -6.78 2.74
C ALA A 130 11.98 -6.73 1.39
N THR A 131 11.95 -7.84 0.67
CA THR A 131 11.13 -7.95 -0.55
C THR A 131 9.64 -8.06 -0.22
N SER A 132 8.78 -7.76 -1.20
CA SER A 132 7.34 -7.95 -1.13
C SER A 132 6.88 -9.38 -1.37
N ASP A 133 7.81 -10.28 -1.69
CA ASP A 133 7.53 -11.70 -1.92
C ASP A 133 7.26 -12.47 -0.62
N THR A 134 6.88 -13.73 -0.75
CA THR A 134 6.87 -14.71 0.34
C THR A 134 7.53 -15.97 -0.19
N PRO A 135 8.48 -16.58 0.55
CA PRO A 135 9.18 -17.75 0.04
C PRO A 135 8.21 -18.91 -0.13
N GLU A 136 8.41 -19.74 -1.15
CA GLU A 136 7.58 -20.92 -1.40
C GLU A 136 7.57 -21.90 -0.21
N SER A 137 8.61 -21.87 0.63
CA SER A 137 8.70 -22.68 1.84
C SER A 137 7.84 -22.18 3.00
N ALA A 138 7.27 -20.97 2.91
CA ALA A 138 6.39 -20.46 3.94
C ALA A 138 4.99 -21.09 3.83
N ASP A 139 4.44 -21.51 4.97
CA ASP A 139 3.10 -22.12 5.05
C ASP A 139 1.96 -21.11 4.77
N ARG A 140 2.28 -19.82 4.75
CA ARG A 140 1.34 -18.73 4.51
C ARG A 140 2.03 -17.51 3.94
N TRP A 141 1.23 -16.59 3.41
CA TRP A 141 1.68 -15.26 3.03
C TRP A 141 2.24 -14.47 4.23
N LEU A 142 3.41 -13.84 4.02
CA LEU A 142 4.03 -12.92 4.98
C LEU A 142 3.66 -11.48 4.62
N HIS A 143 2.78 -10.90 5.43
CA HIS A 143 2.27 -9.56 5.18
C HIS A 143 3.36 -8.50 5.44
N ARG A 144 3.42 -7.44 4.63
CA ARG A 144 4.36 -6.31 4.80
C ARG A 144 4.44 -5.78 6.24
N MET A 145 3.29 -5.61 6.89
CA MET A 145 3.18 -5.11 8.27
C MET A 145 3.94 -6.02 9.26
N GLU A 146 3.94 -7.34 9.04
CA GLU A 146 4.70 -8.28 9.85
C GLU A 146 6.22 -8.03 9.70
N LYS A 147 6.69 -7.87 8.46
CA LYS A 147 8.10 -7.55 8.17
C LYS A 147 8.51 -6.19 8.75
N TYR A 148 7.63 -5.20 8.64
CA TYR A 148 7.84 -3.85 9.16
C TYR A 148 7.96 -3.83 10.68
N VAL A 149 7.05 -4.51 11.39
CA VAL A 149 7.10 -4.63 12.86
C VAL A 149 8.34 -5.39 13.27
N ASN A 150 8.68 -6.48 12.59
CA ASN A 150 9.88 -7.26 12.90
C ASN A 150 11.16 -6.42 12.75
N ALA A 151 11.25 -5.59 11.70
CA ALA A 151 12.34 -4.62 11.55
C ALA A 151 12.43 -3.64 12.72
N ALA A 152 11.29 -3.04 13.11
CA ALA A 152 11.25 -2.11 14.24
C ALA A 152 11.62 -2.77 15.57
N ASP A 153 11.16 -4.00 15.81
CA ASP A 153 11.45 -4.77 17.03
C ASP A 153 12.94 -5.16 17.12
N HIS A 154 13.62 -5.29 15.97
CA HIS A 154 15.06 -5.50 15.86
C HIS A 154 15.90 -4.21 15.91
N GLY A 155 15.29 -3.05 16.17
CA GLY A 155 15.99 -1.77 16.33
C GLY A 155 16.34 -1.07 15.01
N ALA A 156 15.77 -1.50 13.88
CA ALA A 156 15.96 -0.78 12.62
C ALA A 156 15.42 0.65 12.74
N VAL A 157 16.12 1.62 12.13
CA VAL A 157 15.75 3.04 12.17
C VAL A 157 14.87 3.47 11.00
N ALA A 158 14.79 2.65 9.95
CA ALA A 158 13.87 2.81 8.83
C ALA A 158 13.68 1.48 8.10
N PHE A 159 12.65 1.42 7.25
CA PHE A 159 12.27 0.23 6.51
C PHE A 159 12.11 0.50 5.00
N VAL A 160 12.71 -0.36 4.18
CA VAL A 160 12.59 -0.33 2.71
C VAL A 160 11.87 -1.59 2.25
N PHE A 161 10.68 -1.43 1.67
CA PHE A 161 9.88 -2.52 1.13
C PHE A 161 10.07 -2.61 -0.39
N ARG A 162 10.89 -3.56 -0.84
CA ARG A 162 11.27 -3.70 -2.24
C ARG A 162 10.25 -4.56 -2.99
N ASN A 163 9.84 -4.15 -4.20
CA ASN A 163 8.98 -5.03 -5.01
C ASN A 163 9.72 -6.28 -5.50
N HIS A 164 9.03 -7.42 -5.57
CA HIS A 164 9.53 -8.63 -6.24
C HIS A 164 9.17 -8.69 -7.74
N ILE A 165 8.19 -7.88 -8.17
CA ILE A 165 7.70 -7.80 -9.56
C ILE A 165 8.42 -6.65 -10.30
N GLU A 166 8.84 -6.93 -11.54
CA GLU A 166 9.41 -5.92 -12.46
C GLU A 166 8.35 -4.96 -12.98
N GLY A 167 8.76 -3.74 -13.31
CA GLY A 167 7.89 -2.75 -13.97
C GLY A 167 7.92 -1.35 -13.37
N ALA A 168 8.96 -0.98 -12.60
CA ALA A 168 9.08 0.34 -11.97
C ALA A 168 7.83 0.73 -11.15
N LEU A 169 7.34 -0.23 -10.36
CA LEU A 169 6.16 -0.08 -9.51
C LEU A 169 6.54 -0.36 -8.06
N PRO A 170 6.77 0.68 -7.25
CA PRO A 170 7.01 0.52 -5.83
C PRO A 170 5.78 -0.09 -5.15
N PRO A 171 5.94 -1.10 -4.27
CA PRO A 171 4.82 -1.66 -3.54
C PRO A 171 4.30 -0.65 -2.52
N THR A 172 3.01 -0.67 -2.23
CA THR A 172 2.40 0.21 -1.23
C THR A 172 1.57 -0.58 -0.21
N GLY A 173 0.99 0.15 0.74
CA GLY A 173 0.04 -0.33 1.73
C GLY A 173 0.43 0.05 3.17
N GLU A 174 -0.56 0.00 4.06
CA GLU A 174 -0.46 0.46 5.45
C GLU A 174 0.64 -0.23 6.27
N VAL A 175 1.42 0.57 7.01
CA VAL A 175 2.36 0.14 8.06
C VAL A 175 2.05 0.79 9.42
N GLY A 176 1.10 1.73 9.48
CA GLY A 176 0.56 2.24 10.72
C GLY A 176 -0.31 1.20 11.43
N TYR A 177 -0.40 1.32 12.74
CA TYR A 177 -1.19 0.42 13.58
C TYR A 177 -1.65 1.14 14.85
N ASN A 178 -2.73 0.66 15.48
CA ASN A 178 -3.34 1.31 16.65
C ASN A 178 -3.77 2.77 16.40
N ASN A 179 -4.31 3.07 15.21
CA ASN A 179 -4.75 4.42 14.81
C ASN A 179 -3.64 5.48 14.92
N ARG A 180 -2.38 5.08 14.72
CA ARG A 180 -1.23 5.97 14.71
C ARG A 180 -0.23 5.54 13.64
N PRO A 181 0.66 6.44 13.21
CA PRO A 181 1.79 6.05 12.38
C PRO A 181 2.64 4.95 13.05
N GLY A 182 3.31 4.15 12.22
CA GLY A 182 4.33 3.22 12.69
C GLY A 182 5.51 3.94 13.37
N PRO A 183 6.40 3.22 14.07
CA PRO A 183 7.46 3.83 14.87
C PRO A 183 8.63 4.35 14.05
N ILE A 184 8.83 3.85 12.82
CA ILE A 184 10.01 4.17 11.99
C ILE A 184 9.61 4.56 10.56
N PRO A 185 10.31 5.51 9.90
CA PRO A 185 10.07 5.87 8.50
C PRO A 185 10.15 4.66 7.56
N ALA A 186 9.25 4.62 6.57
CA ALA A 186 9.12 3.48 5.68
C ALA A 186 8.76 3.90 4.25
N VAL A 187 9.48 3.31 3.29
CA VAL A 187 9.25 3.52 1.86
C VAL A 187 9.10 2.19 1.13
N GLY A 188 8.25 2.16 0.10
CA GLY A 188 8.28 1.15 -0.93
C GLY A 188 9.22 1.57 -2.05
N VAL A 189 9.96 0.63 -2.63
CA VAL A 189 10.81 0.85 -3.80
C VAL A 189 10.51 -0.16 -4.91
N SER A 190 10.74 0.24 -6.15
CA SER A 190 10.65 -0.66 -7.31
C SER A 190 11.65 -1.83 -7.20
N LYS A 191 11.53 -2.83 -8.07
CA LYS A 191 12.46 -3.97 -8.05
C LYS A 191 13.84 -3.59 -8.57
N GLU A 192 13.85 -2.71 -9.58
CA GLU A 192 14.99 -2.13 -10.30
C GLU A 192 15.83 -1.20 -9.42
#